data_AF-A0A1J3E857-F1
#
_entry.id   AF-A0A1J3E857-F1
#
_cell.length_a   1.000
_cell.length_b   1.000
_cell.length_c   1.000
_cell.angle_alpha   90.00
_cell.angle_beta   90.00
_cell.angle_gamma   90.00
#
_symmetry.space_group_name_H-M   'P 1'
#
loop_
_entity.id
_entity.type
_entity.pdbx_description
1 polymer ?
#
loop_
_entity_poly.entity_id
_entity_poly.type
_entity_poly.pdbx_seq_one_letter_code
_entity_poly.pdbx_strand_id
1 'polypeptide(L)' 'RVGKHRKHPGGRGNAGGQHHHRTLMDRNHPGYFGKVGMRNYHYLASQDYCPTINLDRIWTLVSAEKRKKFAENKTVA' A
#
# COMPACT_ATOMS: atom_id res chain seq x y z
N ARG A 1 5.48 -8.26 -44.02
CA ARG A 1 6.20 -9.44 -44.58
C ARG A 1 6.93 -10.20 -43.47
N VAL A 2 7.87 -9.59 -42.76
CA VAL A 2 8.45 -10.09 -41.49
C VAL A 2 7.70 -9.49 -40.31
N GLY A 3 7.68 -10.14 -39.14
CA GLY A 3 7.04 -9.62 -37.93
C GLY A 3 5.51 -9.54 -37.99
N LYS A 4 4.85 -10.55 -38.58
CA LYS A 4 3.39 -10.57 -38.71
C LYS A 4 2.69 -10.52 -37.34
N HIS A 5 1.49 -9.94 -37.29
CA HIS A 5 0.62 -10.01 -36.13
C HIS A 5 0.25 -11.48 -35.87
N ARG A 6 0.80 -12.03 -34.79
CA ARG A 6 0.52 -13.40 -34.33
C ARG A 6 -0.23 -13.32 -33.01
N LYS A 7 -0.93 -14.39 -32.66
CA LYS A 7 -1.83 -14.38 -31.50
C LYS A 7 -1.10 -14.06 -30.19
N HIS A 8 -0.02 -14.79 -29.86
CA HIS A 8 0.75 -14.58 -28.62
C HIS A 8 2.24 -14.91 -28.83
N PRO A 9 3.04 -13.99 -29.40
CA PRO A 9 4.43 -14.28 -29.76
C PRO A 9 5.38 -14.51 -28.57
N GLY A 10 5.06 -13.95 -27.39
CA GLY A 10 5.87 -14.09 -26.16
C GLY A 10 5.19 -14.88 -25.04
N GLY A 11 4.07 -15.56 -25.34
CA GLY A 11 3.21 -16.20 -24.35
C GLY A 11 2.02 -15.34 -23.92
N ARG A 12 1.24 -15.85 -22.96
CA ARG A 12 0.07 -15.18 -22.37
C ARG A 12 0.34 -14.83 -20.91
N GLY A 13 -0.13 -13.67 -20.45
CA GLY A 13 0.08 -13.23 -19.07
C GLY A 13 1.56 -13.13 -18.71
N ASN A 14 1.93 -13.61 -17.52
CA ASN A 14 3.30 -13.54 -16.98
C ASN A 14 4.20 -14.72 -17.41
N ALA A 15 3.87 -15.39 -18.52
CA ALA A 15 4.69 -16.47 -19.06
C ALA A 15 6.13 -16.01 -19.32
N GLY A 16 7.10 -16.85 -18.98
CA GLY A 16 8.53 -16.54 -19.19
C GLY A 16 9.15 -15.60 -18.16
N GLY A 17 8.46 -15.28 -17.06
CA GLY A 17 8.98 -14.37 -16.04
C GLY A 17 10.34 -14.78 -15.43
N GLN A 18 10.68 -16.07 -15.41
CA GLN A 18 12.02 -16.56 -15.03
C GLN A 18 12.92 -16.90 -16.22
N HIS A 19 12.46 -16.71 -17.45
CA HIS A 19 13.17 -17.07 -18.67
C HIS A 19 13.31 -15.84 -19.57
N HIS A 20 12.64 -15.82 -20.73
CA HIS A 20 12.77 -14.75 -21.73
C HIS A 20 12.20 -13.39 -21.30
N HIS A 21 11.45 -13.32 -20.20
CA HIS A 21 11.00 -12.06 -19.58
C HIS A 21 11.71 -11.77 -18.25
N ARG A 22 12.78 -12.49 -17.90
CA ARG A 22 13.50 -12.34 -16.62
C ARG A 22 13.99 -10.91 -16.37
N THR A 23 14.65 -10.30 -17.35
CA THR A 23 15.18 -8.94 -17.21
C THR A 23 14.08 -7.92 -16.86
N LEU A 24 12.87 -8.09 -17.41
CA LEU A 24 11.73 -7.24 -17.08
C LEU A 24 11.27 -7.45 -15.62
N MET A 25 11.22 -8.70 -15.18
CA MET A 25 10.77 -9.05 -13.82
C MET A 25 11.78 -8.61 -12.77
N ASP A 26 13.07 -8.88 -12.97
CA ASP A 26 14.10 -8.54 -11.98
C ASP A 26 14.29 -7.03 -11.84
N ARG A 27 14.15 -6.27 -12.93
CA ARG A 27 14.32 -4.82 -12.91
C ARG A 27 13.11 -4.09 -12.33
N ASN A 28 11.91 -4.45 -12.76
CA ASN A 28 10.70 -3.68 -12.46
C ASN A 28 9.87 -4.30 -11.33
N HIS A 29 10.09 -5.57 -11.01
CA HIS A 29 9.35 -6.32 -9.99
C HIS A 29 10.30 -7.13 -9.08
N PRO A 30 11.27 -6.48 -8.41
CA PRO A 30 12.17 -7.16 -7.49
C PRO A 30 11.37 -7.81 -6.35
N GLY A 31 11.69 -9.06 -6.02
CA GLY A 31 11.00 -9.83 -4.99
C GLY A 31 9.70 -10.52 -5.43
N TYR A 32 9.34 -10.45 -6.73
CA TYR A 32 8.17 -11.13 -7.26
C TYR A 32 8.25 -12.66 -7.13
N PHE A 33 9.45 -13.22 -7.29
CA PHE A 33 9.70 -14.65 -7.09
C PHE A 33 10.29 -14.92 -5.70
N GLY A 34 9.73 -15.90 -5.01
CA GLY A 34 10.19 -16.34 -3.69
C GLY A 34 9.04 -16.48 -2.70
N LYS A 35 9.31 -17.09 -1.55
CA LYS A 35 8.42 -17.11 -0.39
C LYS A 35 9.12 -16.39 0.76
N VAL A 36 8.39 -15.51 1.44
CA VAL A 36 8.88 -14.76 2.60
C VAL A 36 7.90 -14.93 3.76
N GLY A 37 8.43 -15.00 4.99
CA GLY A 37 7.65 -14.97 6.23
C GLY A 37 6.84 -16.24 6.52
N MET A 38 6.07 -16.17 7.60
CA MET A 38 5.17 -17.23 8.06
C MET A 38 3.74 -17.01 7.53
N ARG A 39 3.00 -18.10 7.31
CA ARG A 39 1.58 -18.00 6.93
C ARG A 39 0.72 -17.77 8.17
N ASN A 40 -0.20 -16.81 8.10
CA ASN A 40 -1.26 -16.63 9.09
C ASN A 40 -2.55 -17.33 8.59
N TYR A 41 -3.02 -18.35 9.31
CA TYR A 41 -4.24 -19.07 8.94
C TYR A 41 -5.47 -18.42 9.57
N HIS A 42 -6.60 -18.40 8.84
CA HIS A 42 -7.83 -17.75 9.28
C HIS A 42 -7.59 -16.29 9.71
N TYR A 43 -6.90 -15.52 8.85
CA TYR A 43 -6.61 -14.13 9.10
C TYR A 43 -7.90 -13.29 9.21
N LEU A 44 -8.14 -12.70 10.37
CA LEU A 44 -9.25 -11.79 10.64
C LEU A 44 -8.72 -10.35 10.75
N ALA A 45 -8.84 -9.58 9.65
CA ALA A 45 -8.31 -8.22 9.56
C ALA A 45 -8.86 -7.24 10.62
N SER A 46 -10.00 -7.55 11.25
CA SER A 46 -10.57 -6.74 12.34
C SER A 46 -9.76 -6.81 13.64
N GLN A 47 -9.04 -7.89 13.89
CA GLN A 47 -8.23 -8.05 15.11
C GLN A 47 -7.01 -7.12 15.10
N ASP A 48 -6.49 -6.81 13.91
CA ASP A 48 -5.34 -5.93 13.72
C ASP A 48 -5.73 -4.45 13.53
N TYR A 49 -7.01 -4.11 13.70
CA TYR A 49 -7.48 -2.74 13.49
C TYR A 49 -6.97 -1.81 14.59
N CYS A 50 -5.97 -0.98 14.24
CA CYS A 50 -5.36 -0.01 15.14
C CYS A 50 -5.06 1.32 14.40
N PRO A 51 -6.05 2.22 14.24
CA PRO A 51 -5.83 3.52 13.61
C PRO A 51 -4.98 4.42 14.51
N THR A 52 -3.93 5.01 13.95
CA THR A 52 -3.02 5.91 14.67
C THR A 52 -3.27 7.38 14.30
N ILE A 53 -3.06 8.28 15.26
CA ILE A 53 -3.11 9.75 15.04
C ILE A 53 -1.81 10.39 15.50
N ASN A 54 -1.27 11.28 14.67
CA ASN A 54 -0.08 12.06 14.99
C ASN A 54 -0.43 13.26 15.88
N LEU A 55 0.52 13.73 16.70
CA LEU A 55 0.33 14.83 17.66
C LEU A 55 -0.06 16.16 17.00
N ASP A 56 0.49 16.44 15.81
CA ASP A 56 0.18 17.65 15.01
C ASP A 56 -1.30 17.70 14.62
N ARG A 57 -1.93 16.53 14.44
CA ARG A 57 -3.33 16.41 14.02
C ARG A 57 -4.32 16.28 15.17
N ILE A 58 -3.88 16.16 16.43
CA ILE A 58 -4.81 16.00 17.57
C ILE A 58 -5.82 17.16 17.63
N TRP A 59 -5.37 18.38 17.34
CA TRP A 59 -6.26 19.52 17.38
C TRP A 59 -7.41 19.40 16.37
N THR A 60 -7.24 18.69 15.24
CA THR A 60 -8.33 18.48 14.26
C THR A 60 -9.54 17.76 14.84
N LEU A 61 -9.38 17.00 15.92
CA LEU A 61 -10.49 16.34 16.63
C LEU A 61 -11.40 17.34 17.35
N VAL A 62 -10.90 18.55 17.63
CA VAL A 62 -11.65 19.62 18.28
C VAL A 62 -12.21 20.57 17.21
N SER A 63 -13.51 20.90 17.30
CA SER A 63 -14.15 21.86 16.41
C SER A 63 -13.52 23.26 16.52
N ALA A 64 -13.48 23.99 15.41
CA ALA A 64 -12.86 25.32 15.35
C ALA A 64 -13.48 26.32 16.33
N GLU A 65 -14.80 26.25 16.54
CA GLU A 65 -15.52 27.09 17.50
C GLU A 65 -15.03 26.88 18.93
N LYS A 66 -14.90 25.61 19.37
CA LYS A 66 -14.40 25.29 20.70
C LYS A 66 -12.96 25.76 20.87
N ARG A 67 -12.10 25.62 19.85
CA ARG A 67 -10.72 26.12 19.92
C ARG A 67 -10.66 27.63 20.15
N LYS A 68 -11.45 28.43 19.43
CA LYS A 68 -11.47 29.90 19.59
C LYS A 68 -11.97 30.30 20.98
N LYS A 69 -13.08 29.72 21.43
CA LYS A 69 -13.67 29.98 22.75
C LYS A 69 -12.69 29.77 23.92
N PHE A 70 -11.91 28.69 23.87
CA PHE A 70 -10.93 28.37 24.92
C PHE A 70 -9.56 29.05 24.72
N ALA A 71 -9.24 29.51 23.50
CA ALA A 71 -8.06 30.36 23.29
C ALA A 71 -8.26 31.77 23.87
N GLU A 72 -9.49 32.28 23.86
CA GLU A 72 -9.85 33.61 24.37
C GLU A 72 -10.00 33.65 25.91
N ASN A 73 -10.43 32.55 26.54
CA ASN A 73 -10.60 32.46 27.99
C ASN A 73 -9.38 31.84 28.69
N LYS A 74 -8.43 32.69 29.13
CA LYS A 74 -7.22 32.27 29.89
C LYS A 74 -7.45 31.97 31.38
N THR A 75 -8.67 32.12 31.88
CA THR A 75 -8.99 32.14 33.32
C THR A 75 -9.48 30.82 33.91
N VAL A 76 -9.32 29.70 33.20
CA VAL A 76 -9.67 28.38 33.73
C VAL A 76 -8.45 27.48 33.69
N ALA A 77 -7.75 27.44 34.82
CA ALA A 77 -6.83 26.39 35.24
C ALA A 77 -7.23 25.97 36.66
#